data_AF-A0A926ZCN0-F1
#
_entry.id   AF-A0A926ZCN0-F1
#
_cell.length_a   1.000
_cell.length_b   1.000
_cell.length_c   1.000
_cell.angle_alpha   90.00
_cell.angle_beta   90.00
_cell.angle_gamma   90.00
#
_symmetry.space_group_name_H-M   'P 1'
#
loop_
_entity.id
_entity.type
_entity.pdbx_description
1 polymer ?
#
loop_
_entity_poly.entity_id
_entity_poly.type
_entity_poly.pdbx_seq_one_letter_code
_entity_poly.pdbx_strand_id
1 'polypeptide(L)'
;MFIQPINITSIQIVAVQPELADAKRLDFLRANEDVSIGNHYYIVKVYLENRFAASPVLPHLYIGSEEIPMYTGFKSGLYFKVYNPKFFDEHAGESFCFSLDGQTFLDTGVKLPEKPQAISTVPRMDSSTRIPGVTFSSEESISEVLPTKDEVLRQ
;
A
#
# COMPACT_ATOMS: atom_id res chain seq x y z
N MET A 1 11.54 26.87 -11.63
CA MET A 1 11.78 26.13 -10.37
C MET A 1 12.07 24.69 -10.77
N PHE A 2 13.25 24.15 -10.47
CA PHE A 2 13.62 22.80 -10.90
C PHE A 2 13.24 21.80 -9.80
N ILE A 3 12.39 20.84 -10.14
CA ILE A 3 12.12 19.67 -9.29
C ILE A 3 13.32 18.75 -9.45
N GLN A 4 13.98 18.39 -8.35
CA GLN A 4 15.00 17.34 -8.41
C GLN A 4 14.33 16.02 -8.82
N PRO A 5 15.03 15.13 -9.55
CA PRO A 5 14.47 13.84 -9.92
C PRO A 5 14.05 13.08 -8.65
N ILE A 6 12.77 12.69 -8.61
CA ILE A 6 12.21 11.89 -7.54
C ILE A 6 12.34 10.43 -7.98
N ASN A 7 13.29 9.72 -7.39
CA ASN A 7 13.51 8.30 -7.69
C ASN A 7 12.82 7.44 -6.63
N ILE A 8 11.94 6.56 -7.07
CA ILE A 8 11.32 5.54 -6.22
C ILE A 8 12.23 4.31 -6.21
N THR A 9 12.63 3.85 -5.03
CA THR A 9 13.53 2.69 -4.88
C THR A 9 12.76 1.39 -4.68
N SER A 10 11.64 1.44 -3.98
CA SER A 10 10.76 0.28 -3.77
C SER A 10 9.36 0.71 -3.35
N ILE A 11 8.41 -0.21 -3.51
CA ILE A 11 7.04 -0.05 -3.06
C ILE A 11 6.68 -1.24 -2.17
N GLN A 12 5.99 -0.97 -1.08
CA GLN A 12 5.48 -1.99 -0.17
C GLN A 12 4.00 -1.72 0.10
N ILE A 13 3.16 -2.74 -0.10
CA ILE A 13 1.74 -2.66 0.21
C ILE A 13 1.46 -3.53 1.42
N VAL A 14 0.87 -2.95 2.47
CA VAL A 14 0.59 -3.65 3.73
C VAL A 14 -0.86 -3.47 4.11
N ALA A 15 -1.57 -4.57 4.38
CA ALA A 15 -2.90 -4.53 4.97
C ALA A 15 -2.78 -4.14 6.45
N VAL A 16 -3.62 -3.21 6.90
CA VAL A 16 -3.56 -2.67 8.26
C VAL A 16 -4.92 -2.64 8.93
N GLN A 17 -4.89 -2.79 10.26
CA GLN A 17 -6.08 -2.62 11.08
C GLN A 17 -6.55 -1.16 11.05
N PRO A 18 -7.86 -0.92 10.87
CA PRO A 18 -8.42 0.43 10.88
C PRO A 18 -8.38 1.05 12.28
N GLU A 19 -7.93 2.30 12.36
CA GLU A 19 -8.19 3.17 13.52
C GLU A 19 -9.65 3.67 13.48
N LEU A 20 -10.13 4.31 14.56
CA LEU A 20 -11.52 4.76 14.67
C LEU A 20 -12.01 5.60 13.46
N ALA A 21 -11.16 6.51 12.95
CA ALA A 21 -11.50 7.33 11.80
C ALA A 21 -11.54 6.51 10.49
N ASP A 22 -10.61 5.56 10.34
CA ASP A 22 -10.55 4.66 9.19
C ASP A 22 -11.73 3.69 9.18
N ALA A 23 -12.13 3.18 10.35
CA ALA A 23 -13.29 2.31 10.49
C ALA A 23 -14.58 3.00 10.00
N LYS A 24 -14.80 4.25 10.42
CA LYS A 24 -15.93 5.07 9.93
C LYS A 24 -15.89 5.29 8.42
N ARG A 25 -14.70 5.50 7.85
CA ARG A 25 -14.50 5.61 6.39
C ARG A 25 -14.87 4.31 5.71
N LEU A 26 -14.41 3.16 6.22
CA LEU A 26 -14.74 1.84 5.67
C LEU A 26 -16.24 1.53 5.78
N ASP A 27 -16.88 1.85 6.91
CA ASP A 27 -18.34 1.70 7.07
C ASP A 27 -19.11 2.53 6.06
N PHE A 28 -18.68 3.79 5.84
CA PHE A 28 -19.27 4.65 4.82
C PHE A 28 -19.11 4.05 3.41
N LEU A 29 -17.92 3.56 3.05
CA LEU A 29 -17.69 2.93 1.74
C LEU A 29 -18.54 1.66 1.57
N ARG A 30 -18.62 0.80 2.59
CA ARG A 30 -19.48 -0.40 2.58
C ARG A 30 -20.96 -0.07 2.36
N ALA A 31 -21.42 1.05 2.89
CA ALA A 31 -22.81 1.47 2.74
C ALA A 31 -23.12 2.10 1.38
N ASN A 32 -22.11 2.61 0.66
CA ASN A 32 -22.32 3.42 -0.55
C ASN A 32 -21.73 2.80 -1.82
N GLU A 33 -20.86 1.80 -1.72
CA GLU A 33 -20.19 1.21 -2.87
C GLU A 33 -20.56 -0.27 -3.06
N ASP A 34 -20.74 -0.66 -4.32
CA ASP A 34 -20.98 -2.05 -4.73
C ASP A 34 -19.66 -2.83 -4.81
N VAL A 35 -18.89 -2.79 -3.72
CA VAL A 35 -17.58 -3.44 -3.60
C VAL A 35 -17.48 -4.14 -2.27
N SER A 36 -16.89 -5.34 -2.28
CA SER A 36 -16.51 -6.03 -1.05
C SER A 36 -15.34 -5.30 -0.39
N ILE A 37 -15.66 -4.36 0.50
CA ILE A 37 -14.70 -3.65 1.34
C ILE A 37 -14.44 -4.50 2.60
N GLY A 38 -13.17 -4.85 2.82
CA GLY A 38 -12.74 -5.62 3.98
C GLY A 38 -12.85 -4.87 5.31
N ASN A 39 -12.48 -5.55 6.40
CA ASN A 39 -12.30 -4.93 7.72
C ASN A 39 -10.88 -4.37 7.93
N HIS A 40 -10.23 -4.02 6.82
CA HIS A 40 -8.88 -3.49 6.75
C HIS A 40 -8.77 -2.53 5.58
N TYR A 41 -7.72 -1.72 5.60
CA TYR A 41 -7.31 -0.93 4.45
C TYR A 41 -5.84 -1.22 4.14
N TYR A 42 -5.35 -0.73 3.01
CA TYR A 42 -3.95 -0.90 2.63
C TYR A 42 -3.20 0.41 2.82
N ILE A 43 -1.98 0.31 3.34
CA ILE A 43 -0.98 1.37 3.25
C ILE A 43 -0.02 1.00 2.13
N VAL A 44 0.15 1.91 1.18
CA VAL A 44 1.17 1.80 0.15
C VAL A 44 2.33 2.70 0.56
N LYS A 45 3.44 2.09 1.00
CA LYS A 45 4.70 2.78 1.29
C LYS A 45 5.50 2.89 -0.01
N VAL A 46 5.88 4.11 -0.35
CA VAL A 46 6.72 4.43 -1.50
C VAL A 46 8.05 4.92 -0.97
N TYR A 47 9.09 4.09 -1.11
CA TYR A 47 10.43 4.43 -0.67
C TYR A 47 11.10 5.30 -1.71
N LEU A 48 11.67 6.41 -1.27
CA LEU A 48 12.34 7.38 -2.12
C LEU A 48 13.85 7.30 -1.89
N GLU A 49 14.63 7.38 -2.98
CA GLU A 49 16.08 7.49 -2.90
C GLU A 49 16.48 8.80 -2.20
N ASN A 50 15.82 9.89 -2.61
CA ASN A 50 16.04 11.23 -2.09
C ASN A 50 14.75 11.76 -1.48
N ARG A 51 14.86 12.40 -0.31
CA ARG A 51 13.72 13.12 0.27
C ARG A 51 13.36 14.31 -0.60
N PHE A 52 12.09 14.69 -0.59
CA PHE A 52 11.68 15.98 -1.11
C PHE A 52 12.56 17.08 -0.52
N ALA A 53 13.09 17.95 -1.37
CA ALA A 53 13.78 19.14 -0.91
C ALA A 53 12.87 19.89 0.06
N ALA A 54 13.45 20.50 1.11
CA ALA A 54 12.72 21.30 2.08
C ALA A 54 12.13 22.53 1.37
N SER A 55 10.94 22.35 0.79
CA SER A 55 10.17 23.33 0.03
C SER A 55 8.85 23.54 0.77
N PRO A 56 8.36 24.79 0.85
CA PRO A 56 7.03 25.06 1.39
C PRO A 56 5.91 24.44 0.54
N VAL A 57 6.22 24.07 -0.71
CA VAL A 57 5.30 23.40 -1.62
C VAL A 57 5.84 21.99 -1.91
N LEU A 58 5.09 20.98 -1.48
CA LEU A 58 5.33 19.59 -1.83
C LEU A 58 4.62 19.26 -3.15
N PRO A 59 5.20 18.41 -4.01
CA PRO A 59 4.51 17.95 -5.21
C PRO A 59 3.32 17.07 -4.85
N HIS A 60 2.28 17.12 -5.67
CA HIS A 60 1.15 16.22 -5.63
C HIS A 60 1.55 14.88 -6.27
N LEU A 61 1.09 13.78 -5.66
CA LEU A 61 1.28 12.44 -6.20
C LEU A 61 0.15 12.11 -7.16
N TYR A 62 0.49 11.52 -8.30
CA TYR A 62 -0.46 10.98 -9.26
C TYR A 62 -0.15 9.52 -9.55
N ILE A 63 -1.20 8.74 -9.73
CA ILE A 63 -1.13 7.40 -10.32
C ILE A 63 -1.99 7.45 -11.58
N GLY A 64 -1.34 7.30 -12.74
CA GLY A 64 -1.99 7.60 -14.02
C GLY A 64 -2.37 9.08 -14.10
N SER A 65 -3.68 9.36 -14.19
CA SER A 65 -4.25 10.71 -14.19
C SER A 65 -4.92 11.11 -12.88
N GLU A 66 -4.99 10.22 -11.89
CA GLU A 66 -5.66 10.47 -10.62
C GLU A 66 -4.69 11.06 -9.59
N GLU A 67 -5.08 12.16 -8.94
CA GLU A 67 -4.34 12.73 -7.82
C GLU A 67 -4.59 11.93 -6.54
N ILE A 68 -3.51 11.46 -5.92
CA ILE A 68 -3.56 10.61 -4.73
C ILE A 68 -3.10 11.40 -3.51
N PRO A 69 -3.92 11.48 -2.44
CA PRO A 69 -3.50 12.12 -1.20
C PRO A 69 -2.33 11.35 -0.57
N MET A 70 -1.17 12.01 -0.52
CA MET A 70 0.05 11.46 0.05
C MET A 70 0.33 12.01 1.45
N TYR A 71 1.04 11.23 2.25
CA TYR A 71 1.43 11.57 3.61
C TYR A 71 2.94 11.40 3.80
N THR A 72 3.59 12.45 4.31
CA THR A 72 5.01 12.48 4.67
C THR A 72 5.13 12.19 6.16
N GLY A 73 5.21 10.90 6.52
CA GLY A 73 5.19 10.47 7.92
C GLY A 73 6.12 9.32 8.28
N PHE A 74 6.83 8.74 7.31
CA PHE A 74 7.87 7.73 7.58
C PHE A 74 9.22 8.17 7.01
N LYS A 75 10.29 7.70 7.64
CA LYS A 75 11.65 8.25 7.48
C LYS A 75 12.22 8.10 6.05
N SER A 76 11.75 7.11 5.31
CA SER A 76 12.35 6.63 4.06
C SER A 76 11.52 6.95 2.81
N GLY A 77 10.49 7.79 2.91
CA GLY A 77 9.63 8.10 1.77
C GLY A 77 8.27 8.69 2.16
N LEU A 78 7.25 8.31 1.38
CA LEU A 78 5.86 8.75 1.54
C LEU A 78 4.91 7.56 1.48
N TYR A 79 3.73 7.68 2.08
CA TYR A 79 2.69 6.67 1.96
C TYR A 79 1.35 7.28 1.59
N PHE A 80 0.46 6.44 1.08
CA PHE A 80 -0.95 6.76 0.93
C PHE A 80 -1.81 5.59 1.37
N LYS A 81 -3.10 5.85 1.60
CA LYS A 81 -4.07 4.88 2.10
C LYS A 81 -5.02 4.48 0.98
N VAL A 82 -5.25 3.18 0.84
CA VAL A 82 -6.20 2.60 -0.13
C VAL A 82 -7.26 1.84 0.65
N TYR A 83 -8.49 2.37 0.68
CA TYR A 83 -9.62 1.79 1.40
C TYR A 83 -10.46 0.85 0.52
N ASN A 84 -10.58 1.17 -0.78
CA ASN A 84 -11.26 0.33 -1.75
C ASN A 84 -10.22 -0.50 -2.52
N PRO A 85 -10.27 -1.84 -2.45
CA PRO A 85 -9.32 -2.69 -3.17
C PRO A 85 -9.41 -2.58 -4.70
N LYS A 86 -10.55 -2.16 -5.28
CA LYS A 86 -10.69 -1.91 -6.73
C LYS A 86 -9.69 -0.89 -7.25
N PHE A 87 -9.21 0.01 -6.39
CA PHE A 87 -8.14 0.94 -6.73
C PHE A 87 -6.93 0.23 -7.36
N PHE A 88 -6.53 -0.93 -6.81
CA PHE A 88 -5.42 -1.68 -7.38
C PHE A 88 -5.78 -2.33 -8.72
N ASP A 89 -7.03 -2.74 -8.92
CA ASP A 89 -7.48 -3.33 -10.17
C ASP A 89 -7.57 -2.27 -11.29
N GLU A 90 -7.95 -1.04 -10.93
CA GLU A 90 -8.12 0.10 -11.83
C GLU A 90 -6.80 0.77 -12.21
N HIS A 91 -5.85 0.83 -11.27
CA HIS A 91 -4.60 1.57 -11.43
C HIS A 91 -3.34 0.69 -11.52
N ALA A 92 -3.47 -0.64 -11.48
CA ALA A 92 -2.34 -1.54 -11.64
C ALA A 92 -1.60 -1.28 -12.98
N GLY A 93 -0.27 -1.18 -12.89
CA GLY A 93 0.57 -0.94 -14.06
C GLY A 93 0.63 0.52 -14.53
N GLU A 94 -0.10 1.43 -13.88
CA GLU A 94 0.04 2.88 -14.09
C GLU A 94 1.28 3.43 -13.39
N SER A 95 1.91 4.44 -14.00
CA SER A 95 3.12 5.07 -13.46
C SER A 95 2.82 5.95 -12.25
N PHE A 96 3.75 5.97 -11.31
CA PHE A 96 3.84 7.02 -10.30
C PHE A 96 4.39 8.29 -10.94
N CYS A 97 3.63 9.37 -10.82
CA CYS A 97 3.98 10.68 -11.34
C CYS A 97 3.91 11.73 -10.23
N PHE A 98 4.77 12.74 -10.29
CA PHE A 98 4.72 13.89 -9.37
C PHE A 98 4.52 15.19 -10.13
N SER A 99 3.69 16.10 -9.61
CA SER A 99 3.50 17.42 -10.21
C SER A 99 3.38 18.52 -9.15
N LEU A 100 3.94 19.70 -9.41
CA LEU A 100 3.75 20.88 -8.54
C LEU A 100 2.55 21.74 -8.97
N ASP A 101 2.13 21.64 -10.22
CA ASP A 101 1.16 22.53 -10.87
C ASP A 101 -0.02 21.79 -11.50
N GLY A 102 -0.03 20.45 -11.44
CA GLY A 102 -1.02 19.59 -12.08
C GLY A 102 -0.93 19.54 -13.60
N GLN A 103 0.10 20.14 -14.20
CA GLN A 103 0.28 20.22 -15.66
C GLN A 103 1.58 19.57 -16.10
N THR A 104 2.65 19.76 -15.33
CA THR A 104 3.96 19.17 -15.60
C THR A 104 4.14 17.94 -14.73
N PHE A 105 4.15 16.77 -15.36
CA PHE A 105 4.30 15.49 -14.67
C PHE A 105 5.75 14.99 -14.76
N LEU A 106 6.32 14.70 -13.60
CA LEU A 106 7.57 13.97 -13.48
C LEU A 106 7.25 12.48 -13.31
N ASP A 107 7.40 11.71 -14.38
CA ASP A 107 7.29 10.25 -14.37
C ASP A 107 8.52 9.65 -13.68
N THR A 108 8.28 8.72 -12.75
CA THR A 108 9.34 8.08 -11.93
C THR A 108 9.87 6.77 -12.53
N GLY A 109 9.25 6.29 -13.60
CA GLY A 109 9.49 4.99 -14.24
C GLY A 109 8.96 3.79 -13.45
N VAL A 110 8.45 4.01 -12.24
CA VAL A 110 7.92 2.96 -11.36
C VAL A 110 6.40 2.92 -11.49
N LYS A 111 5.85 1.71 -11.51
CA LYS A 111 4.43 1.44 -11.68
C LYS A 111 3.78 0.93 -10.41
N LEU A 112 2.49 1.21 -10.23
CA LEU A 112 1.70 0.61 -9.15
C LEU A 112 1.66 -0.91 -9.35
N PRO A 113 2.14 -1.70 -8.38
CA PRO A 113 2.01 -3.15 -8.46
C PRO A 113 0.54 -3.54 -8.29
N GLU A 114 0.20 -4.70 -8.82
CA GLU A 114 -1.10 -5.32 -8.55
C GLU A 114 -1.31 -5.50 -7.04
N LYS A 115 -2.56 -5.56 -6.62
CA LYS A 115 -2.93 -5.79 -5.22
C LYS A 115 -2.11 -6.97 -4.68
N PRO A 116 -1.43 -6.84 -3.52
CA PRO A 116 -0.78 -7.99 -2.92
C PRO A 116 -1.86 -9.04 -2.69
N GLN A 117 -1.71 -10.20 -3.35
CA GLN A 117 -2.46 -11.38 -2.95
C GLN A 117 -2.16 -11.54 -1.46
N ALA A 118 -3.21 -11.52 -0.63
CA ALA A 118 -3.07 -11.65 0.81
C ALA A 118 -2.05 -12.76 1.07
N ILE A 119 -0.98 -12.41 1.77
CA ILE A 119 0.19 -13.26 1.92
C ILE A 119 -0.32 -14.54 2.58
N SER A 120 -0.59 -15.58 1.79
CA SER A 120 -0.64 -16.93 2.33
C SER A 120 0.80 -17.25 2.66
N THR A 121 1.19 -16.86 3.87
CA THR A 121 2.49 -17.19 4.44
C THR A 121 2.51 -18.68 4.75
N VAL A 122 2.48 -19.52 3.72
CA VAL A 122 3.10 -20.84 3.82
C VAL A 122 4.56 -20.63 3.44
N PRO A 123 5.51 -20.70 4.39
CA PRO A 123 6.89 -20.85 3.99
C PRO A 123 6.93 -22.10 3.11
N ARG A 124 7.36 -21.92 1.86
CA ARG A 124 7.69 -23.00 0.95
C ARG A 124 8.91 -23.70 1.54
N MET A 125 8.67 -24.59 2.51
CA MET A 125 9.67 -25.50 2.99
C MET A 125 9.73 -26.63 1.98
N ASP A 126 10.56 -26.40 0.97
CA ASP A 126 11.08 -27.43 0.09
C ASP A 126 11.84 -28.42 0.97
N SER A 127 11.23 -29.55 1.29
CA SER A 127 11.92 -30.73 1.83
C SER A 127 11.03 -31.96 1.65
N SER A 128 11.29 -32.64 0.55
CA SER A 128 10.87 -34.01 0.29
C SER A 128 11.25 -34.91 1.48
N THR A 129 10.26 -35.38 2.26
CA THR A 129 10.36 -36.61 3.07
C THR A 129 8.95 -37.13 3.33
N ARG A 130 8.59 -38.25 2.68
CA ARG A 130 7.35 -39.00 2.96
C ARG A 130 7.51 -39.72 4.30
N ILE A 131 6.63 -39.43 5.27
CA ILE A 131 6.38 -40.28 6.43
C ILE A 131 4.91 -40.72 6.38
N PRO A 132 4.59 -42.02 6.29
CA PRO A 132 3.21 -42.47 6.34
C PRO A 132 2.75 -42.55 7.81
N GLY A 133 1.70 -41.81 8.16
CA GLY A 133 0.96 -41.98 9.41
C GLY A 133 1.15 -40.86 10.42
N VAL A 134 0.59 -39.68 10.15
CA VAL A 134 0.18 -38.72 11.19
C VAL A 134 -1.19 -38.16 10.79
N THR A 135 -2.20 -38.48 11.60
CA THR A 135 -3.51 -37.82 11.58
C THR A 135 -3.32 -36.40 12.12
N PHE A 136 -3.51 -35.39 11.28
CA PHE A 136 -3.50 -33.99 11.71
C PHE A 136 -4.89 -33.64 12.25
N SER A 137 -4.97 -33.52 13.58
CA SER A 137 -6.10 -32.93 14.29
C SER A 137 -6.10 -31.42 14.13
N SER A 138 -7.24 -30.91 13.65
CA SER A 138 -7.92 -29.66 14.02
C SER A 138 -7.11 -28.36 14.15
N GLU A 139 -7.37 -27.47 13.18
CA GLU A 139 -7.77 -26.07 13.40
C GLU A 139 -7.04 -25.30 14.51
N GLU A 140 -5.84 -24.80 14.21
CA GLU A 140 -5.33 -23.60 14.85
C GLU A 140 -5.43 -22.46 13.83
N SER A 141 -6.58 -21.80 13.82
CA SER A 141 -6.77 -20.52 13.13
C SER A 141 -5.85 -19.50 13.81
N ILE A 142 -4.62 -19.37 13.30
CA ILE A 142 -3.82 -18.17 13.54
C ILE A 142 -4.64 -16.99 13.04
N SER A 143 -5.30 -16.30 13.97
CA SER A 143 -5.91 -15.01 13.68
C SER A 143 -4.76 -14.08 13.34
N GLU A 144 -4.46 -13.92 12.05
CA GLU A 144 -3.42 -13.01 11.58
C GLU A 144 -3.86 -11.59 11.97
N VAL A 145 -3.42 -11.14 13.14
CA VAL A 145 -3.72 -9.79 13.63
C VAL A 145 -2.96 -8.84 12.73
N LEU A 146 -3.70 -8.14 11.87
CA LEU A 146 -3.11 -7.14 10.97
C LEU A 146 -2.42 -6.05 11.80
N PRO A 147 -1.24 -5.56 11.37
CA PRO A 147 -0.54 -4.52 12.09
C PRO A 147 -1.32 -3.20 12.07
N THR A 148 -1.09 -2.37 13.09
CA THR A 148 -1.61 -1.00 13.11
C THR A 148 -0.81 -0.10 12.17
N LYS A 149 -1.39 1.06 11.82
CA LYS A 149 -0.71 2.10 11.02
C LYS A 149 0.62 2.51 11.66
N ASP A 150 0.66 2.72 12.97
CA ASP A 150 1.89 3.15 13.67
C ASP A 150 3.00 2.09 13.57
N GLU A 151 2.66 0.80 13.72
CA GLU A 151 3.62 -0.29 13.53
C GLU A 151 4.18 -0.35 12.11
N VAL A 152 3.34 -0.19 11.09
CA VAL A 152 3.76 -0.21 9.68
C VAL A 152 4.65 0.98 9.32
N LEU A 153 4.39 2.16 9.90
CA LEU A 153 5.15 3.39 9.61
C LEU A 153 6.45 3.52 10.41
N ARG A 154 6.62 2.76 11.50
CA ARG A 154 7.87 2.69 12.29
C ARG A 154 8.93 1.77 11.70
N GLN A 155 8.53 0.81 10.85
CA GLN A 155 9.41 -0.08 10.10
C GLN A 155 10.11 0.65 8.95
#